data_AF-A0A1H9UME7-F1
#
_entry.id   AF-A0A1H9UME7-F1
#
_cell.length_a   1.000
_cell.length_b   1.000
_cell.length_c   1.000
_cell.angle_alpha   90.00
_cell.angle_beta   90.00
_cell.angle_gamma   90.00
#
_symmetry.space_group_name_H-M   'P 1'
#
loop_
_entity.id
_entity.type
_entity.pdbx_description
1 polymer ?
#
loop_
_entity_poly.entity_id
_entity_poly.type
_entity_poly.pdbx_seq_one_letter_code
_entity_poly.pdbx_strand_id
1 'polypeptide(L)'
;MAKKKIIIATGVFILLLLGGYQIMKYKETKEYEQQKIEQKFWDEQKVRIEKFIRYNFNDIESITFTETRKTPMSVGIYGYVNGDEKKLYFIAPIYNGEDKFDTGLTTASKLGELAKNTSRFFSVTEIEELESEQE
;
A
#
# COMPACT_ATOMS: atom_id res chain seq x y z
N MET A 1 -7.22 17.73 -59.52
CA MET A 1 -6.37 18.05 -58.35
C MET A 1 -7.09 17.95 -57.02
N ALA A 2 -8.34 18.44 -56.87
CA ALA A 2 -9.09 18.37 -55.62
C ALA A 2 -9.29 16.94 -55.06
N LYS A 3 -9.67 15.97 -55.90
CA LYS A 3 -9.86 14.55 -55.49
C LYS A 3 -8.61 13.94 -54.83
N LYS A 4 -7.41 14.20 -55.37
CA LYS A 4 -6.14 13.71 -54.81
C LYS A 4 -5.82 14.35 -53.46
N LYS A 5 -6.12 15.65 -53.30
CA LYS A 5 -5.98 16.36 -52.01
C LYS A 5 -6.95 15.83 -50.95
N ILE A 6 -8.19 15.52 -51.33
CA ILE A 6 -9.20 14.93 -50.43
C ILE A 6 -8.75 13.55 -49.95
N ILE A 7 -8.29 12.67 -50.86
CA ILE A 7 -7.79 11.33 -50.49
C ILE A 7 -6.61 11.41 -49.51
N ILE A 8 -5.66 12.32 -49.75
CA ILE A 8 -4.52 12.52 -48.85
C ILE A 8 -5.00 13.04 -47.48
N ALA A 9 -5.89 14.01 -47.45
CA ALA A 9 -6.44 14.57 -46.20
C ALA A 9 -7.18 13.50 -45.38
N THR A 10 -8.01 12.68 -46.03
CA THR A 10 -8.72 11.57 -45.37
C THR A 10 -7.73 10.51 -44.85
N GLY A 11 -6.68 10.17 -45.60
CA GLY A 11 -5.66 9.22 -45.16
C GLY A 11 -4.90 9.70 -43.92
N VAL A 12 -4.50 10.98 -43.89
CA VAL A 12 -3.85 11.60 -42.72
C VAL A 12 -4.78 11.61 -41.52
N PHE A 13 -6.07 11.91 -41.72
CA PHE A 13 -7.06 11.91 -40.64
C PHE A 13 -7.23 10.52 -40.01
N ILE A 14 -7.30 9.46 -40.81
CA ILE A 14 -7.40 8.07 -40.32
C ILE A 14 -6.14 7.68 -39.52
N LEU A 15 -4.94 8.06 -39.99
CA LEU A 15 -3.69 7.80 -39.27
C LEU A 15 -3.64 8.50 -37.91
N LEU A 16 -4.14 9.74 -37.81
CA LEU A 16 -4.22 10.47 -36.55
C LEU A 16 -5.19 9.81 -35.56
N LEU A 17 -6.35 9.31 -36.02
CA LEU A 17 -7.30 8.59 -35.16
C LEU A 17 -6.71 7.27 -34.64
N LEU A 18 -6.06 6.50 -35.51
CA LEU A 18 -5.41 5.24 -35.13
C LEU A 18 -4.23 5.48 -34.17
N GLY A 19 -3.38 6.47 -34.46
CA GLY A 19 -2.27 6.84 -33.59
C GLY A 19 -2.74 7.35 -32.23
N GLY A 20 -3.79 8.18 -32.20
CA GLY A 20 -4.41 8.66 -30.96
C GLY A 20 -4.99 7.53 -30.11
N TYR A 21 -5.68 6.56 -30.73
CA TYR A 21 -6.22 5.39 -30.04
C TYR A 21 -5.13 4.53 -29.40
N GLN A 22 -4.03 4.26 -30.12
CA GLN A 22 -2.90 3.48 -29.60
C GLN A 22 -2.23 4.16 -28.40
N ILE A 23 -2.05 5.49 -28.44
CA ILE A 23 -1.48 6.26 -27.32
C ILE A 23 -2.38 6.20 -26.09
N MET A 24 -3.71 6.33 -26.25
CA MET A 24 -4.65 6.21 -25.13
C MET A 24 -4.61 4.82 -24.50
N LYS A 25 -4.64 3.76 -25.31
CA LYS A 25 -4.54 2.38 -24.83
C LYS A 25 -3.23 2.13 -24.08
N TYR A 26 -2.10 2.64 -24.59
CA TYR A 26 -0.81 2.51 -23.92
C TYR A 26 -0.79 3.19 -22.54
N LYS A 27 -1.37 4.40 -22.43
CA LYS A 27 -1.47 5.11 -21.14
C LYS A 27 -2.34 4.34 -20.15
N GLU A 28 -3.50 3.88 -20.57
CA GLU A 28 -4.43 3.08 -19.75
C GLU A 28 -3.74 1.82 -19.22
N THR A 29 -3.03 1.08 -20.07
CA THR A 29 -2.27 -0.11 -19.65
C THR A 29 -1.19 0.24 -18.64
N LYS A 30 -0.43 1.32 -18.85
CA LYS A 30 0.62 1.74 -17.90
C LYS A 30 0.07 2.16 -16.55
N GLU A 31 -1.02 2.91 -16.53
CA GLU A 31 -1.69 3.31 -15.30
C GLU A 31 -2.21 2.08 -14.54
N TYR A 32 -2.78 1.11 -15.25
CA TYR A 32 -3.24 -0.15 -14.65
C TYR A 32 -2.08 -0.98 -14.07
N GLU A 33 -0.98 -1.15 -14.81
CA GLU A 33 0.20 -1.86 -14.33
C GLU A 33 0.81 -1.17 -13.09
N GLN A 34 0.87 0.15 -13.09
CA GLN A 34 1.38 0.93 -11.97
C GLN A 34 0.50 0.78 -10.72
N GLN A 35 -0.82 0.82 -10.88
CA GLN A 35 -1.77 0.55 -9.78
C GLN A 35 -1.60 -0.86 -9.21
N LYS A 36 -1.37 -1.86 -10.07
CA LYS A 36 -1.16 -3.24 -9.62
C LYS A 36 0.13 -3.40 -8.82
N ILE A 37 1.21 -2.75 -9.25
CA ILE A 37 2.49 -2.73 -8.51
C ILE A 37 2.30 -2.06 -7.15
N GLU A 38 1.63 -0.91 -7.14
CA GLU A 38 1.37 -0.16 -5.91
C GLU A 38 0.48 -0.95 -4.94
N GLN A 39 -0.58 -1.59 -5.45
CA GLN A 39 -1.45 -2.46 -4.64
C GLN A 39 -0.66 -3.61 -4.03
N LYS A 40 0.17 -4.29 -4.83
CA LYS A 40 1.01 -5.40 -4.34
C LYS A 40 1.95 -4.93 -3.22
N PHE A 41 2.60 -3.78 -3.41
CA PHE A 41 3.44 -3.18 -2.39
C PHE A 41 2.66 -2.96 -1.08
N TRP A 42 1.49 -2.31 -1.13
CA TRP A 42 0.70 -2.03 0.07
C TRP A 42 0.17 -3.30 0.74
N ASP A 43 -0.18 -4.33 -0.02
CA ASP A 43 -0.60 -5.61 0.53
C ASP A 43 0.54 -6.33 1.25
N GLU A 44 1.78 -6.27 0.73
CA GLU A 44 2.97 -6.76 1.44
C GLU A 44 3.19 -6.00 2.76
N GLN A 45 2.97 -4.69 2.78
CA GLN A 45 3.10 -3.90 4.02
C GLN A 45 2.04 -4.26 5.06
N LYS A 46 0.80 -4.53 4.65
CA LYS A 46 -0.26 -5.00 5.56
C LYS A 46 0.13 -6.31 6.24
N VAL A 47 0.74 -7.25 5.51
CA VAL A 47 1.24 -8.51 6.08
C VAL A 47 2.32 -8.25 7.14
N ARG A 48 3.25 -7.32 6.88
CA ARG A 48 4.29 -6.93 7.84
C ARG A 48 3.69 -6.28 9.09
N ILE A 49 2.70 -5.40 8.93
CA ILE A 49 1.97 -4.77 10.04
C ILE A 49 1.22 -5.82 10.86
N GLU A 50 0.55 -6.76 10.22
CA GLU A 50 -0.12 -7.87 10.90
C GLU A 50 0.86 -8.71 11.71
N LYS A 51 2.01 -9.08 11.14
CA LYS A 51 3.08 -9.78 11.86
C LYS A 51 3.53 -8.99 13.09
N PHE A 52 3.82 -7.70 12.93
CA PHE A 52 4.21 -6.83 14.03
C PHE A 52 3.16 -6.80 15.15
N ILE A 53 1.88 -6.59 14.80
CA ILE A 53 0.78 -6.50 15.78
C ILE A 53 0.61 -7.82 16.54
N ARG A 54 0.54 -8.95 15.83
CA ARG A 54 0.34 -10.27 16.46
C ARG A 54 1.51 -10.67 17.35
N TYR A 55 2.72 -10.32 16.95
CA TYR A 55 3.91 -10.62 17.74
C TYR A 55 3.98 -9.75 19.00
N ASN A 56 3.69 -8.45 18.89
CA ASN A 56 3.96 -7.49 19.95
C ASN A 56 2.80 -7.23 20.92
N PHE A 57 1.56 -7.60 20.56
CA PHE A 57 0.37 -7.34 21.37
C PHE A 57 -0.34 -8.65 21.74
N ASN A 58 -0.88 -8.70 22.96
CA ASN A 58 -1.70 -9.80 23.46
C ASN A 58 -3.13 -9.68 22.96
N ASP A 59 -3.85 -10.81 23.00
CA ASP A 59 -5.30 -10.88 22.81
C ASP A 59 -5.79 -10.28 21.47
N ILE A 60 -5.01 -10.44 20.40
CA ILE A 60 -5.37 -10.00 19.05
C ILE A 60 -6.17 -11.12 18.34
N GLU A 61 -7.49 -10.95 18.27
CA GLU A 61 -8.41 -11.86 17.60
C GLU A 61 -8.57 -11.53 16.12
N SER A 62 -8.72 -10.24 15.79
CA SER A 62 -8.88 -9.76 14.41
C SER A 62 -8.15 -8.45 14.16
N ILE A 63 -7.74 -8.24 12.91
CA ILE A 63 -7.12 -7.00 12.42
C ILE A 63 -7.90 -6.58 11.18
N THR A 64 -8.33 -5.32 11.12
CA THR A 64 -9.03 -4.75 9.97
C THR A 64 -8.30 -3.49 9.50
N PHE A 65 -7.91 -3.49 8.23
CA PHE A 65 -7.36 -2.31 7.56
C PHE A 65 -8.48 -1.48 6.92
N THR A 66 -8.46 -0.17 7.11
CA THR A 66 -9.55 0.73 6.68
C THR A 66 -9.16 1.60 5.50
N GLU A 67 -8.03 2.28 5.58
CA GLU A 67 -7.60 3.21 4.54
C GLU A 67 -6.07 3.37 4.50
N THR A 68 -5.59 3.84 3.34
CA THR A 68 -4.21 4.25 3.14
C THR A 68 -4.21 5.74 2.81
N ARG A 69 -3.51 6.55 3.61
CA ARG A 69 -3.40 8.01 3.36
C ARG A 69 -1.96 8.41 3.12
N LYS A 70 -1.73 9.11 2.01
CA LYS A 70 -0.44 9.65 1.63
C LYS A 70 -0.30 11.10 2.08
N THR A 71 0.84 11.39 2.69
CA THR A 71 1.29 12.75 3.01
C THR A 71 2.59 13.03 2.24
N PRO A 72 3.08 14.29 2.23
CA PRO A 72 4.38 14.58 1.66
C PRO A 72 5.55 13.84 2.33
N MET A 73 5.40 13.36 3.57
CA MET A 73 6.49 12.74 4.34
C MET A 73 6.36 11.21 4.47
N SER A 74 5.16 10.68 4.39
CA SER A 74 4.89 9.26 4.66
C SER A 74 3.55 8.81 4.08
N VAL A 75 3.38 7.49 4.02
CA VAL A 75 2.08 6.85 3.82
C VAL A 75 1.66 6.19 5.13
N GLY A 76 0.49 6.55 5.64
CA GLY A 76 -0.12 5.91 6.80
C GLY A 76 -1.11 4.84 6.37
N ILE A 77 -0.93 3.61 6.87
CA ILE A 77 -1.91 2.53 6.78
C ILE A 77 -2.72 2.50 8.07
N TYR A 78 -4.03 2.68 7.95
CA TYR A 78 -4.95 2.79 9.08
C TYR A 78 -5.69 1.47 9.28
N GLY A 79 -5.99 1.18 10.53
CA GLY A 79 -6.79 0.02 10.88
C GLY A 79 -7.15 -0.01 12.36
N TYR A 80 -7.74 -1.12 12.76
CA TYR A 80 -8.10 -1.40 14.15
C TYR A 80 -8.07 -2.90 14.41
N VAL A 81 -8.06 -3.26 15.69
CA VAL A 81 -8.11 -4.67 16.11
C VAL A 81 -9.38 -4.99 16.90
N ASN A 82 -9.75 -6.27 16.93
CA ASN A 82 -10.86 -6.82 17.72
C ASN A 82 -12.20 -6.10 17.56
N GLY A 83 -12.48 -5.58 16.35
CA GLY A 83 -13.76 -4.92 16.07
C GLY A 83 -13.95 -3.53 16.67
N ASP A 84 -12.99 -2.96 17.40
CA ASP A 84 -13.14 -1.66 18.08
C ASP A 84 -12.35 -0.54 17.37
N GLU A 85 -13.01 0.08 16.39
CA GLU A 85 -12.49 1.23 15.63
C GLU A 85 -12.13 2.45 16.48
N LYS A 86 -12.69 2.59 17.69
CA LYS A 86 -12.52 3.81 18.50
C LYS A 86 -11.41 3.68 19.52
N LYS A 87 -11.29 2.52 20.14
CA LYS A 87 -10.33 2.30 21.24
C LYS A 87 -9.14 1.47 20.82
N LEU A 88 -9.25 0.68 19.75
CA LEU A 88 -8.21 -0.24 19.33
C LEU A 88 -7.69 0.08 17.92
N TYR A 89 -7.75 1.36 17.52
CA TYR A 89 -7.19 1.80 16.25
C TYR A 89 -5.67 1.90 16.27
N PHE A 90 -5.07 1.76 15.09
CA PHE A 90 -3.67 2.00 14.82
C PHE A 90 -3.47 2.74 13.51
N ILE A 91 -2.34 3.43 13.42
CA ILE A 91 -1.78 3.99 12.21
C ILE A 91 -0.35 3.47 12.10
N ALA A 92 -0.05 2.79 11.00
CA ALA A 92 1.27 2.32 10.66
C ALA A 92 1.88 3.26 9.60
N PRO A 93 2.78 4.19 9.99
CA PRO A 93 3.47 5.05 9.04
C PRO A 93 4.57 4.26 8.31
N ILE A 94 4.71 4.53 7.02
CA ILE A 94 5.85 4.15 6.20
C ILE A 94 6.43 5.44 5.65
N TYR A 95 7.62 5.81 6.12
CA TYR A 95 8.23 7.09 5.78
C TYR A 95 8.86 7.05 4.39
N ASN A 96 8.94 8.20 3.74
CA ASN A 96 9.62 8.31 2.47
C ASN A 96 11.10 7.90 2.63
N GLY A 97 11.54 6.97 1.78
CA GLY A 97 12.90 6.40 1.85
C GLY A 97 12.98 5.10 2.63
N GLU A 98 11.89 4.65 3.26
CA GLU A 98 11.76 3.29 3.76
C GLU A 98 11.18 2.38 2.67
N ASP A 99 11.83 1.22 2.47
CA ASP A 99 11.39 0.24 1.49
C ASP A 99 10.28 -0.68 2.04
N LYS A 100 10.12 -0.73 3.36
CA LYS A 100 9.15 -1.59 4.05
C LYS A 100 8.84 -1.08 5.45
N PHE A 101 7.64 -1.36 5.93
CA PHE A 101 7.27 -1.21 7.33
C PHE A 101 8.14 -2.15 8.18
N ASP A 102 8.71 -1.64 9.28
CA ASP A 102 9.49 -2.47 10.18
C ASP A 102 9.10 -2.32 11.65
N THR A 103 8.73 -1.12 12.09
CA THR A 103 8.30 -0.90 13.48
C THR A 103 7.53 0.41 13.61
N GLY A 104 6.95 0.61 14.79
CA GLY A 104 6.32 1.87 15.17
C GLY A 104 4.88 1.96 14.71
N LEU A 105 3.96 1.99 15.68
CA LEU A 105 2.57 2.33 15.45
C LEU A 105 2.25 3.62 16.20
N THR A 106 1.45 4.49 15.58
CA THR A 106 0.65 5.45 16.35
C THR A 106 -0.63 4.74 16.74
N THR A 107 -0.81 4.47 18.04
CA THR A 107 -1.93 3.66 18.54
C THR A 107 -2.86 4.49 19.42
N ALA A 108 -4.11 4.01 19.54
CA ALA A 108 -4.97 4.39 20.65
C ALA A 108 -4.38 3.92 21.99
N SER A 109 -4.65 4.66 23.07
CA SER A 109 -4.17 4.32 24.42
C SER A 109 -4.51 2.89 24.82
N LYS A 110 -5.71 2.41 24.47
CA LYS A 110 -6.20 1.09 24.85
C LYS A 110 -5.55 -0.06 24.07
N LEU A 111 -5.12 0.15 22.83
CA LEU A 111 -4.29 -0.81 22.11
C LEU A 111 -2.88 -0.89 22.74
N GLY A 112 -2.34 0.24 23.18
CA GLY A 112 -1.08 0.28 23.93
C GLY A 112 -1.08 -0.56 25.21
N GLU A 113 -2.23 -0.67 25.90
CA GLU A 113 -2.39 -1.52 27.08
C GLU A 113 -2.26 -3.02 26.77
N LEU A 114 -2.47 -3.43 25.52
CA LEU A 114 -2.32 -4.83 25.08
C LEU A 114 -0.86 -5.18 24.75
N ALA A 115 0.08 -4.24 24.84
CA ALA A 115 1.49 -4.51 24.54
C ALA A 115 2.03 -5.64 25.43
N LYS A 116 2.66 -6.64 24.81
CA LYS A 116 3.36 -7.73 25.53
C LYS A 116 4.50 -7.21 26.39
N ASN A 117 5.16 -6.17 25.90
CA ASN A 117 6.24 -5.49 26.59
C ASN A 117 6.13 -3.99 26.34
N THR A 118 5.96 -3.21 27.41
CA THR A 118 5.79 -1.76 27.33
C THR A 118 7.11 -1.01 27.15
N SER A 119 8.24 -1.66 27.45
CA SER A 119 9.57 -1.06 27.35
C SER A 119 10.19 -1.19 25.96
N ARG A 120 9.75 -2.17 25.17
CA ARG A 120 10.32 -2.45 23.85
C ARG A 120 9.37 -3.27 22.99
N PHE A 121 9.24 -2.86 21.73
CA PHE A 121 8.65 -3.66 20.65
C PHE A 121 9.73 -4.27 19.77
N PHE A 122 9.50 -5.48 19.29
CA PHE A 122 10.33 -6.12 18.28
C PHE A 122 9.95 -5.62 16.89
N SER A 123 10.94 -5.26 16.09
CA SER A 123 10.72 -4.94 14.68
C SER A 123 10.32 -6.19 13.89
N VAL A 124 9.69 -6.02 12.73
CA VAL A 124 9.32 -7.13 11.87
C VAL A 124 10.56 -7.93 11.45
N THR A 125 11.66 -7.26 11.13
CA THR A 125 12.92 -7.95 10.81
C THR A 125 13.51 -8.70 12.01
N GLU A 126 13.46 -8.16 13.22
CA GLU A 126 13.89 -8.91 14.42
C GLU A 126 13.00 -10.15 14.65
N ILE A 127 11.69 -10.04 14.39
CA ILE A 127 10.76 -11.17 14.48
C ILE A 127 11.12 -12.25 13.44
N GLU A 128 11.38 -11.84 12.20
CA GLU A 128 11.77 -12.74 11.11
C GLU A 128 13.08 -13.50 11.42
N GLU A 129 14.07 -12.83 12.02
CA GLU A 129 15.33 -13.45 12.46
C GLU A 129 15.09 -14.50 13.55
N LEU A 130 14.32 -14.15 14.59
CA LEU A 130 13.98 -15.07 15.69
C LEU A 130 13.18 -16.29 15.23
N GLU A 131 12.33 -16.15 14.22
CA GLU A 131 11.59 -17.28 13.62
C GLU A 131 12.53 -18.20 12.84
N SER A 132 13.50 -17.64 12.11
CA SER A 132 14.46 -18.41 11.30
C SER A 132 15.49 -19.21 12.11
N GLU A 133 15.84 -18.75 13.33
CA GLU A 133 16.76 -19.47 14.22
C GLU A 133 16.12 -20.68 14.92
N GLN A 134 14.79 -20.79 14.87
CA GLN A 134 14.03 -21.87 15.49
C GLN A 134 13.71 -23.02 14.53
N GLU A 135 14.06 -22.88 13.25
CA GLU A 135 13.98 -23.91 12.20
C GLU A 135 15.30 -24.68 12.05
#